data_AF-B2I7S8-F1
#
_entry.id   AF-B2I7S8-F1
#
_cell.length_a   1.000
_cell.length_b   1.000
_cell.length_c   1.000
_cell.angle_alpha   90.00
_cell.angle_beta   90.00
_cell.angle_gamma   90.00
#
_symmetry.space_group_name_H-M   'P 1'
#
loop_
_entity.id
_entity.type
_entity.pdbx_description
1 polymer ?
#
loop_
_entity_poly.entity_id
_entity_poly.type
_entity_poly.pdbx_seq_one_letter_code
_entity_poly.pdbx_strand_id
1 'polypeptide(L)'
;MTTASPRLHRLVAAFDRGLLQLAPAWAASRAQSRVKAVAYRQAYEAAEKTHLRQASRDFGSGNTIVTMTGVALRNQARHLDRNHDIISGGLSTLVQNIIGPSGINIVPTPRDVDGNLVESLVDAILPLYHAWSKRPEVTWMHDWPSVQRRTGPLEIRRRPRSAWPGVAPCR
;
A
#
# COMPACT_ATOMS: atom_id res chain seq x y z
N MET A 1 0.52 -28.70 -6.94
CA MET A 1 -0.59 -29.38 -7.63
C MET A 1 -0.33 -30.88 -7.61
N THR A 2 -0.80 -31.57 -6.57
CA THR A 2 -0.74 -33.04 -6.46
C THR A 2 -1.76 -33.63 -7.43
N THR A 3 -1.29 -34.09 -8.59
CA THR A 3 -2.10 -34.83 -9.55
C THR A 3 -2.41 -36.21 -8.98
N ALA A 4 -3.53 -36.33 -8.26
CA ALA A 4 -4.10 -37.63 -7.93
C ALA A 4 -4.34 -38.40 -9.23
N SER A 5 -3.84 -39.63 -9.31
CA SER A 5 -3.96 -40.49 -10.50
C SER A 5 -5.43 -40.56 -10.98
N PRO A 6 -5.71 -40.38 -12.29
CA PRO A 6 -7.08 -40.28 -12.81
C PRO A 6 -7.95 -41.52 -12.52
N ARG A 7 -7.33 -42.66 -12.22
CA ARG A 7 -8.01 -43.89 -11.79
C ARG A 7 -8.65 -43.76 -10.41
N LEU A 8 -7.98 -43.10 -9.46
CA LEU A 8 -8.49 -42.93 -8.09
C LEU A 8 -9.71 -42.01 -8.06
N HIS A 9 -9.71 -40.94 -8.84
CA HIS A 9 -10.86 -40.03 -8.92
C HIS A 9 -12.12 -40.74 -9.46
N ARG A 10 -11.94 -41.61 -10.46
CA ARG A 10 -13.05 -42.39 -11.03
C ARG A 10 -13.62 -43.41 -10.03
N LEU A 11 -12.76 -44.08 -9.26
CA LEU A 11 -13.20 -45.03 -8.24
C LEU A 11 -13.95 -44.33 -7.09
N VAL A 12 -13.47 -43.18 -6.62
CA VAL A 12 -14.16 -42.39 -5.60
C VAL A 12 -15.51 -41.90 -6.10
N ALA A 13 -15.59 -41.42 -7.34
CA ALA A 13 -16.84 -40.96 -7.94
C ALA A 13 -17.84 -42.10 -8.23
N ALA A 14 -17.37 -43.33 -8.44
CA ALA A 14 -18.22 -44.51 -8.56
C ALA A 14 -18.74 -44.96 -7.19
N PHE A 15 -17.89 -44.91 -6.16
CA PHE A 15 -18.26 -45.21 -4.78
C PHE A 15 -19.32 -44.24 -4.25
N ASP A 16 -19.11 -42.92 -4.39
CA ASP A 16 -20.08 -41.91 -3.92
C ASP A 16 -21.42 -42.05 -4.67
N ARG A 17 -21.42 -42.49 -5.95
CA ARG A 17 -22.64 -42.83 -6.71
C ARG A 17 -23.36 -44.06 -6.19
N GLY A 18 -22.64 -45.13 -5.86
CA GLY A 18 -23.24 -46.33 -5.24
C GLY A 18 -23.82 -46.01 -3.86
N LEU A 19 -23.14 -45.16 -3.10
CA LEU A 19 -23.57 -44.75 -1.76
C LEU A 19 -24.83 -43.88 -1.81
N LEU A 20 -24.99 -43.04 -2.84
CA LEU A 20 -26.22 -42.27 -3.08
C LEU A 20 -27.44 -43.17 -3.35
N GLN A 21 -27.25 -44.29 -4.05
CA GLN A 21 -28.35 -45.21 -4.37
C GLN A 21 -28.76 -46.08 -3.17
N LEU A 22 -27.80 -46.46 -2.32
CA LEU A 22 -28.04 -47.36 -1.19
C LEU A 22 -28.41 -46.61 0.11
N ALA A 23 -27.83 -45.42 0.33
CA ALA A 23 -27.99 -44.68 1.58
C ALA A 23 -27.84 -43.15 1.34
N PRO A 24 -28.91 -42.47 0.88
CA PRO A 24 -28.83 -41.06 0.48
C PRO A 24 -28.46 -40.12 1.65
N ALA A 25 -28.92 -40.41 2.88
CA ALA A 25 -28.59 -39.60 4.06
C ALA A 25 -27.10 -39.65 4.41
N TRP A 26 -26.47 -40.82 4.24
CA TRP A 26 -25.05 -41.02 4.55
C TRP A 26 -24.15 -40.40 3.48
N ALA A 27 -24.56 -40.50 2.21
CA ALA A 27 -23.91 -39.81 1.11
C ALA A 27 -23.95 -38.28 1.27
N ALA A 28 -25.09 -37.72 1.69
CA ALA A 28 -25.23 -36.29 1.92
C ALA A 28 -24.33 -35.79 3.07
N SER A 29 -24.30 -36.51 4.20
CA SER A 29 -23.43 -36.17 5.34
C SER A 29 -21.95 -36.23 4.98
N ARG A 30 -21.53 -37.23 4.20
CA ARG A 30 -20.16 -37.37 3.70
C ARG A 30 -19.78 -36.25 2.73
N ALA A 31 -20.67 -35.89 1.80
CA ALA A 31 -20.44 -34.79 0.87
C ALA A 31 -20.22 -33.45 1.60
N GLN A 32 -21.05 -33.14 2.60
CA GLN A 32 -20.89 -31.94 3.43
C GLN A 32 -19.57 -31.95 4.19
N SER A 33 -19.20 -33.09 4.76
CA SER A 33 -17.94 -33.25 5.50
C SER A 33 -16.71 -33.06 4.61
N ARG A 34 -16.77 -33.53 3.36
CA ARG A 34 -15.70 -33.33 2.37
C ARG A 34 -15.54 -31.87 1.97
N VAL A 35 -16.63 -31.14 1.72
CA VAL A 35 -16.58 -29.72 1.37
C VAL A 35 -15.96 -28.91 2.50
N LYS A 36 -16.36 -29.17 3.76
CA LYS A 36 -15.75 -28.55 4.95
C LYS A 36 -14.26 -28.86 5.04
N ALA A 37 -13.86 -30.12 4.89
CA ALA A 37 -12.45 -30.52 4.95
C ALA A 37 -11.60 -29.84 3.86
N VAL A 38 -12.11 -29.68 2.64
CA VAL A 38 -11.41 -28.96 1.56
C VAL A 38 -11.29 -27.48 1.89
N ALA A 39 -12.35 -26.84 2.39
CA ALA A 39 -12.32 -25.43 2.78
C ALA A 39 -11.30 -25.15 3.90
N TYR A 40 -11.27 -25.99 4.94
CA TYR A 40 -10.25 -25.89 6.00
C TYR A 40 -8.85 -26.10 5.43
N ARG A 41 -8.66 -27.09 4.55
CA ARG A 41 -7.36 -27.36 3.94
C ARG A 41 -6.85 -26.18 3.11
N GLN A 42 -7.72 -25.53 2.34
CA GLN A 42 -7.37 -24.35 1.54
C GLN A 42 -7.01 -23.14 2.41
N ALA A 43 -7.72 -22.94 3.52
CA ALA A 43 -7.43 -21.86 4.47
C ALA A 43 -6.05 -22.03 5.13
N TYR A 44 -5.68 -23.27 5.48
CA TYR A 44 -4.35 -23.57 6.04
C TYR A 44 -3.25 -23.61 4.97
N GLU A 45 -3.54 -24.06 3.75
CA GLU A 45 -2.59 -24.11 2.63
C GLU A 45 -2.08 -22.71 2.25
N ALA A 46 -2.86 -21.66 2.50
CA ALA A 46 -2.43 -20.29 2.28
C ALA A 46 -1.36 -19.82 3.29
N ALA A 47 -1.31 -20.43 4.48
CA ALA A 47 -0.35 -20.08 5.54
C ALA A 47 0.93 -20.94 5.48
N GLU A 48 0.90 -22.11 4.86
CA GLU A 48 2.07 -22.97 4.70
C GLU A 48 3.05 -22.43 3.65
N LYS A 49 4.34 -22.42 3.99
CA LYS A 49 5.42 -22.13 3.04
C LYS A 49 5.69 -23.38 2.20
N THR A 50 5.51 -23.30 0.89
CA THR A 50 5.76 -24.40 -0.04
C THR A 50 6.97 -24.06 -0.92
N HIS A 51 7.55 -25.03 -1.64
CA HIS A 51 8.64 -24.77 -2.60
C HIS A 51 8.25 -23.83 -3.75
N LEU A 52 6.94 -23.67 -4.01
CA LEU A 52 6.42 -22.70 -4.99
C LEU A 52 5.97 -21.38 -4.33
N ARG A 53 6.00 -21.31 -2.99
CA ARG A 53 5.60 -20.15 -2.17
C ARG A 53 6.55 -20.01 -0.98
N GLN A 54 7.74 -19.50 -1.25
CA GLN A 54 8.65 -19.03 -0.22
C GLN A 54 8.22 -17.62 0.22
N ALA A 55 7.82 -17.47 1.49
CA ALA A 55 7.74 -16.15 2.09
C ALA A 55 9.16 -15.67 2.43
N SER A 56 9.60 -14.61 1.75
CA SER A 56 10.89 -13.96 2.00
C SER A 56 11.02 -13.59 3.47
N ARG A 57 12.10 -14.03 4.12
CA ARG A 57 12.48 -13.59 5.46
C ARG A 57 13.61 -12.61 5.27
N ASP A 58 13.29 -11.32 5.36
CA ASP A 58 14.27 -10.26 5.21
C ASP A 58 14.69 -9.74 6.58
N PHE A 59 16.00 -9.80 6.85
CA PHE A 59 16.64 -9.38 8.11
C PHE A 59 17.21 -7.95 8.04
N GLY A 60 16.90 -7.21 6.96
CA GLY A 60 17.36 -5.82 6.80
C GLY A 60 16.58 -4.85 7.68
N SER A 61 17.21 -3.75 8.10
CA SER A 61 16.48 -2.63 8.71
C SER A 61 15.36 -2.16 7.79
N GLY A 62 14.21 -1.76 8.34
CA GLY A 62 13.07 -1.32 7.53
C GLY A 62 13.44 -0.25 6.49
N ASN A 63 14.39 0.63 6.83
CA ASN A 63 14.88 1.67 5.92
C ASN A 63 15.65 1.09 4.72
N THR A 64 16.48 0.07 4.92
CA THR A 64 17.20 -0.61 3.81
C THR A 64 16.25 -1.34 2.86
N ILE A 65 15.21 -1.97 3.40
CA ILE A 65 14.21 -2.70 2.61
C ILE A 65 13.38 -1.72 1.78
N VAL A 66 12.88 -0.64 2.39
CA VAL A 66 12.10 0.39 1.69
C VAL A 66 12.92 1.05 0.58
N THR A 67 14.22 1.28 0.80
CA THR A 67 15.10 1.87 -0.21
C THR A 67 15.30 0.94 -1.41
N MET A 68 15.53 -0.36 -1.19
CA MET A 68 15.72 -1.33 -2.28
C MET A 68 14.41 -1.65 -3.03
N THR A 69 13.30 -1.78 -2.32
CA THR A 69 12.03 -2.25 -2.91
C THR A 69 11.10 -1.13 -3.35
N GLY A 70 11.34 0.11 -2.91
CA GLY A 70 10.42 1.23 -3.11
C GLY A 70 10.13 1.56 -4.58
N VAL A 71 11.08 1.33 -5.49
CA VAL A 71 10.86 1.50 -6.93
C VAL A 71 9.95 0.40 -7.49
N ALA A 72 10.20 -0.86 -7.14
CA ALA A 72 9.39 -1.99 -7.57
C ALA A 72 7.95 -1.89 -7.04
N LEU A 73 7.78 -1.54 -5.76
CA LEU A 73 6.48 -1.30 -5.14
C LEU A 73 5.69 -0.18 -5.85
N ARG A 74 6.32 0.96 -6.17
CA ARG A 74 5.65 2.03 -6.94
C ARG A 74 5.24 1.59 -8.33
N ASN A 75 6.09 0.83 -9.02
CA ASN A 75 5.77 0.33 -10.35
C ASN A 75 4.60 -0.66 -10.32
N GLN A 76 4.55 -1.54 -9.32
CA GLN A 76 3.43 -2.44 -9.11
C GLN A 76 2.14 -1.68 -8.78
N ALA A 77 2.21 -0.69 -7.88
CA ALA A 77 1.07 0.15 -7.55
C ALA A 77 0.53 0.91 -8.79
N ARG A 78 1.41 1.49 -9.62
CA ARG A 78 1.03 2.14 -10.89
C ARG A 78 0.46 1.17 -11.92
N HIS A 79 0.91 -0.08 -11.93
CA HIS A 79 0.34 -1.10 -12.80
C HIS A 79 -1.09 -1.45 -12.35
N LEU A 80 -1.30 -1.61 -11.04
CA LEU A 80 -2.62 -1.90 -10.50
C LEU A 80 -3.58 -0.73 -10.66
N ASP A 81 -3.16 0.50 -10.37
CA ASP A 81 -3.95 1.73 -10.51
C ASP A 81 -4.42 1.98 -11.95
N ARG A 82 -3.57 1.68 -12.94
CA ARG A 82 -3.95 1.79 -14.36
C ARG A 82 -4.95 0.73 -14.83
N ASN A 83 -4.91 -0.46 -14.24
CA ASN A 83 -5.64 -1.61 -14.74
C ASN A 83 -6.91 -1.93 -13.94
N HIS A 84 -7.03 -1.43 -12.69
CA HIS A 84 -8.11 -1.78 -11.78
C HIS A 84 -8.63 -0.53 -11.05
N ASP A 85 -9.88 -0.17 -11.32
CA ASP A 85 -10.57 0.97 -10.71
C ASP A 85 -10.71 0.81 -9.18
N ILE A 86 -11.01 -0.40 -8.71
CA ILE A 86 -11.17 -0.73 -7.29
C ILE A 86 -9.87 -0.48 -6.50
N ILE A 87 -8.72 -0.66 -7.14
CA ILE A 87 -7.43 -0.43 -6.50
C ILE A 87 -7.16 1.07 -6.37
N SER A 88 -7.60 1.90 -7.31
CA SER A 88 -7.45 3.35 -7.18
C SER A 88 -8.24 3.91 -5.98
N GLY A 89 -9.46 3.42 -5.76
CA GLY A 89 -10.28 3.75 -4.59
C GLY A 89 -9.70 3.21 -3.27
N GLY A 90 -9.19 1.96 -3.29
CA GLY A 90 -8.52 1.34 -2.15
C GLY A 90 -7.24 2.08 -1.73
N LEU A 91 -6.40 2.47 -2.71
CA LEU A 91 -5.20 3.27 -2.47
C LEU A 91 -5.54 4.66 -1.93
N SER A 92 -6.57 5.31 -2.46
CA SER A 92 -7.03 6.62 -1.97
C SER A 92 -7.49 6.54 -0.50
N THR A 93 -8.23 5.50 -0.15
CA THR A 93 -8.69 5.25 1.22
C THR A 93 -7.52 4.96 2.16
N LEU A 94 -6.56 4.16 1.71
CA LEU A 94 -5.33 3.88 2.46
C LEU A 94 -4.52 5.16 2.72
N VAL A 95 -4.36 6.01 1.71
CA VAL A 95 -3.67 7.31 1.84
C VAL A 95 -4.42 8.21 2.83
N GLN A 96 -5.75 8.29 2.74
CA GLN A 96 -6.56 9.10 3.65
C GLN A 96 -6.44 8.63 5.11
N ASN A 97 -6.39 7.32 5.34
CA ASN A 97 -6.22 6.75 6.67
C ASN A 97 -4.81 6.97 7.24
N ILE A 98 -3.78 6.98 6.38
CA ILE A 98 -2.39 7.24 6.79
C ILE A 98 -2.17 8.72 7.13
N ILE A 99 -2.68 9.62 6.30
CA ILE A 99 -2.51 11.07 6.49
C ILE A 99 -3.42 11.60 7.60
N GLY A 100 -4.57 10.95 7.82
CA GLY A 100 -5.59 11.40 8.75
C GLY A 100 -6.50 12.49 8.15
N PRO A 101 -7.62 12.81 8.83
CA PRO A 101 -8.65 13.73 8.32
C PRO A 101 -8.14 15.17 8.14
N SER A 102 -7.11 15.57 8.89
CA SER A 102 -6.61 16.94 8.91
C SER A 102 -5.51 17.21 7.89
N GLY A 103 -5.04 16.21 7.13
CA GLY A 103 -3.93 16.41 6.19
C GLY A 103 -2.57 16.58 6.86
N ILE A 104 -1.54 16.85 6.05
CA ILE A 104 -0.23 17.30 6.52
C ILE A 104 -0.26 18.83 6.60
N ASN A 105 -0.42 19.38 7.79
CA ASN A 105 -0.44 20.83 8.01
C ASN A 105 0.98 21.37 8.25
N ILE A 106 1.26 22.52 7.63
CA ILE A 106 2.50 23.27 7.87
C ILE A 106 2.23 24.18 9.06
N VAL A 107 2.78 23.84 10.21
CA VAL A 107 2.69 24.68 11.42
C VAL A 107 4.02 25.40 11.60
N PRO A 108 4.06 26.74 11.48
CA PRO A 108 5.28 27.50 11.73
C PRO A 108 5.70 27.32 13.20
N THR A 109 7.00 27.21 13.45
CA THR A 109 7.55 26.99 14.81
C THR A 109 8.46 28.15 15.18
N PRO A 110 7.93 29.38 15.34
CA PRO A 110 8.74 30.53 15.70
C PRO A 110 9.30 30.35 17.10
N ARG A 111 10.59 30.62 17.26
CA ARG A 111 11.29 30.55 18.54
C ARG A 111 11.78 31.93 18.94
N ASP A 112 11.69 32.21 20.24
CA ASP A 112 12.29 33.39 20.84
C ASP A 112 13.83 33.27 20.90
N VAL A 113 14.51 34.35 21.27
CA VAL A 113 15.97 34.38 21.50
C VAL A 113 16.42 33.33 22.52
N ASP A 114 15.56 33.00 23.48
CA ASP A 114 15.79 31.97 24.51
C ASP A 114 15.42 30.55 24.03
N GLY A 115 14.93 30.39 22.80
CA GLY A 115 14.57 29.10 22.20
C GLY A 115 13.17 28.57 22.54
N ASN A 116 12.38 29.34 23.31
CA ASN A 116 10.99 29.01 23.65
C ASN A 116 10.06 29.18 22.43
N LEU A 117 9.06 28.30 22.30
CA LEU A 117 8.03 28.40 21.26
C LEU A 117 7.07 29.55 21.56
N VAL A 118 6.90 30.46 20.61
CA VAL A 118 5.99 31.60 20.75
C VAL A 118 4.65 31.27 20.09
N GLU A 119 3.72 30.70 20.87
CA GLU A 119 2.42 30.21 20.37
C GLU A 119 1.52 31.35 19.86
N SER A 120 1.54 32.52 20.51
CA SER A 120 0.77 33.70 20.09
C SER A 120 1.13 34.18 18.68
N LEU A 121 2.39 33.98 18.28
CA LEU A 121 2.85 34.32 16.94
C LEU A 121 2.42 33.27 15.91
N VAL A 122 2.33 32.00 16.30
CA VAL A 122 1.77 30.94 15.45
C VAL A 122 0.32 31.24 15.12
N ASP A 123 -0.47 31.62 16.12
CA ASP A 123 -1.89 31.98 15.95
C ASP A 123 -2.10 33.18 15.02
N ALA A 124 -1.13 34.11 14.98
CA ALA A 124 -1.17 35.24 14.06
C ALA A 124 -0.72 34.86 12.63
N ILE A 125 0.30 34.01 12.50
CA ILE A 125 0.88 33.64 11.19
C ILE A 125 -0.04 32.66 10.45
N LEU A 126 -0.62 31.68 11.13
CA LEU A 126 -1.40 30.63 10.49
C LEU A 126 -2.54 31.17 9.61
N PRO A 127 -3.41 32.08 10.07
CA PRO A 127 -4.47 32.65 9.23
C PRO A 127 -3.93 33.40 8.01
N LEU A 128 -2.85 34.17 8.19
CA LEU A 128 -2.19 34.90 7.11
C LEU A 128 -1.60 33.94 6.07
N TYR A 129 -0.95 32.88 6.53
CA TYR A 129 -0.41 31.84 5.68
C TYR A 129 -1.50 31.11 4.91
N HIS A 130 -2.63 30.76 5.56
CA HIS A 130 -3.77 30.15 4.90
C HIS A 130 -4.41 31.07 3.86
N ALA A 131 -4.52 32.37 4.14
CA ALA A 131 -5.03 33.35 3.19
C ALA A 131 -4.11 33.51 1.98
N TRP A 132 -2.80 33.67 2.23
CA TRP A 132 -1.78 33.76 1.19
C TRP A 132 -1.70 32.49 0.35
N SER A 133 -1.80 31.31 0.96
CA SER A 133 -1.70 30.02 0.25
C SER A 133 -2.78 29.84 -0.82
N LYS A 134 -3.93 30.51 -0.70
CA LYS A 134 -4.97 30.48 -1.73
C LYS A 134 -4.57 31.25 -2.99
N ARG A 135 -3.78 32.31 -2.84
CA ARG A 135 -3.42 33.26 -3.92
C ARG A 135 -2.01 33.85 -3.66
N PRO A 136 -0.95 33.05 -3.81
CA PRO A 136 0.40 33.42 -3.39
C PRO A 136 1.17 34.24 -4.43
N GLU A 137 0.63 34.37 -5.64
CA GLU A 137 1.28 35.00 -6.80
C GLU A 137 0.58 36.29 -7.23
N VAL A 138 1.32 37.17 -7.91
CA VAL A 138 0.84 38.50 -8.35
C VAL A 138 -0.38 38.44 -9.28
N THR A 139 -0.57 37.34 -10.01
CA THR A 139 -1.71 37.17 -10.93
C THR A 139 -2.96 36.59 -10.26
N TRP A 140 -2.83 36.04 -9.05
CA TRP A 140 -3.95 35.45 -8.28
C TRP A 140 -4.67 34.28 -8.99
N MET A 141 -4.03 33.62 -9.97
CA MET A 141 -4.66 32.55 -10.78
C MET A 141 -4.43 31.15 -10.22
N HIS A 142 -3.40 30.97 -9.39
CA HIS A 142 -3.00 29.66 -8.88
C HIS A 142 -2.99 29.63 -7.35
N ASP A 143 -3.28 28.45 -6.80
CA ASP A 143 -3.05 28.10 -5.41
C ASP A 143 -1.59 27.69 -5.17
N TRP A 144 -1.15 27.73 -3.91
CA TRP A 144 0.22 27.42 -3.52
C TRP A 144 0.74 26.04 -4.01
N PRO A 145 -0.02 24.94 -3.88
CA PRO A 145 0.35 23.66 -4.48
C PRO A 145 0.59 23.71 -6.00
N SER A 146 -0.21 24.48 -6.74
CA SER A 146 -0.04 24.63 -8.19
C SER A 146 1.17 25.47 -8.56
N VAL A 147 1.51 26.48 -7.77
CA VAL A 147 2.77 27.23 -7.92
C VAL A 147 3.95 26.30 -7.68
N GLN A 148 3.98 25.56 -6.57
CA GLN A 148 5.07 24.62 -6.26
C GLN A 148 5.31 23.58 -7.36
N ARG A 149 4.26 23.04 -7.98
CA ARG A 149 4.38 22.10 -9.11
C ARG A 149 5.05 22.73 -10.32
N ARG A 150 4.85 24.03 -10.57
CA ARG A 150 5.48 24.76 -11.69
C ARG A 150 6.92 25.16 -11.37
N THR A 151 7.18 25.61 -10.14
CA THR A 151 8.53 26.04 -9.72
C THR A 151 9.45 24.87 -9.46
N GLY A 152 8.94 23.74 -8.93
CA GLY A 152 9.73 22.58 -8.53
C GLY A 152 10.66 22.02 -9.61
N PRO A 153 10.19 21.76 -10.84
CA PRO A 153 11.06 21.30 -11.93
C PRO A 153 12.16 22.29 -12.28
N LEU A 154 11.89 23.60 -12.20
CA LEU A 154 12.87 24.65 -12.48
C LEU A 154 13.94 24.74 -11.39
N GLU A 155 13.53 24.66 -10.12
CA GLU A 155 14.42 24.74 -8.96
C GLU A 155 15.36 23.52 -8.88
N ILE A 156 14.83 22.31 -9.11
CA ILE A 156 15.60 21.07 -9.13
C ILE A 156 16.63 21.09 -10.27
N ARG A 157 16.29 21.67 -11.43
CA ARG A 157 17.21 21.79 -12.57
C ARG A 157 18.32 22.82 -12.36
N ARG A 158 18.09 23.82 -11.50
CA ARG A 158 19.05 24.89 -11.18
C ARG A 158 19.96 24.56 -10.00
N ARG A 159 19.57 23.66 -9.09
CA ARG A 159 20.44 23.27 -7.97
C ARG A 159 21.67 22.49 -8.45
N PRO A 160 22.89 22.90 -8.05
CA PRO A 160 24.07 22.09 -8.30
C PRO A 160 23.97 20.75 -7.58
N ARG A 161 24.43 19.68 -8.23
CA ARG A 161 24.31 18.28 -7.75
C ARG A 161 25.00 18.06 -6.40
N SER A 162 25.94 18.92 -6.03
CA SER A 162 26.66 18.94 -4.75
C SER A 162 25.83 19.45 -3.55
N ALA A 163 24.68 20.09 -3.79
CA ALA A 163 23.83 20.63 -2.74
C ALA A 163 22.81 19.61 -2.18
N TRP A 164 22.86 18.36 -2.62
CA TRP A 164 21.99 17.28 -2.15
C TRP A 164 22.65 16.51 -1.01
N PRO A 165 22.13 16.59 0.23
CA PRO A 165 22.67 15.83 1.34
C PRO A 165 22.48 14.32 1.08
N GLY A 166 23.58 13.57 1.03
CA GLY A 166 23.56 12.11 0.93
C GLY A 166 23.88 11.51 -0.45
N VAL A 167 24.12 12.32 -1.49
CA VAL A 167 24.70 11.80 -2.75
C VAL A 167 26.22 11.91 -2.63
N ALA A 168 26.85 10.88 -2.05
CA ALA A 168 28.29 10.74 -2.16
C ALA A 168 28.65 10.72 -3.66
N PRO A 169 29.66 11.50 -4.11
CA PRO A 169 30.11 11.40 -5.49
C PRO A 169 30.55 9.95 -5.74
N CYS A 170 29.89 9.27 -6.67
CA CYS A 170 30.37 8.00 -7.17
C CYS A 170 31.76 8.24 -7.74
N ARG A 171 32.76 7.60 -7.12
CA ARG A 171 34.15 7.61 -7.59
C ARG A 171 34.28 6.70 -8.81
#